data_AF-A0AAD8V539-F1
#
_entry.id   AF-A0AAD8V539-F1
#
_cell.length_a   1.000
_cell.length_b   1.000
_cell.length_c   1.000
_cell.angle_alpha   90.00
_cell.angle_beta   90.00
_cell.angle_gamma   90.00
#
_symmetry.space_group_name_H-M   'P 1'
#
loop_
_entity.id
_entity.type
_entity.pdbx_description
1 polymer ?
#
loop_
_entity_poly.entity_id
_entity_poly.type
_entity_poly.pdbx_seq_one_letter_code
_entity_poly.pdbx_strand_id
1 'polypeptide(L)'
;MAATSSTLPAPMGSPPVWAENRQALCDALPYFKAHEGSLYTKDKLIKGMLLNAFSSVRDYLGAEVIITTLGGGKEKDSQGNLVRVKQVRPFVLESCHAAMNSGTPIGIILGKHYPGLSVEIKHAFNVLAFFSITDIWSEKDERGFSIHKIRLEKTDRSMPSWWQSKSEVQDILTTSSTHASSLAWCVDCHQGSKTVFSCGWVCLNQKCGRFFAFPAGIDVTQLTYSEDFLLERTSHQVPQQPLQPPLPDITMLGFLGTEKAMRDGIICPECHRCARRVDWTKWTYEDPLCQFTLFAPPLPLSLEEVHAEEAQQRQKKTFESKILDEHILEARSESNGYDIEQYLLPDPLNVSAIIGSVTVFRATRAINASEGAPDQMWGLLQHDTTQDFGFRRQPAIHPGLPTEKLTRNFLQNWGAPYKFAVNVHSRPFSEAPDSLIGALKRMQWAGQKSVDMTNDTDFIDFNELLSIGYMEEDKISYHDDGEDTLGPTVATLSLGSPSLMSFKTKKSYAGKDKKVLQLTMFHGDVVVMHGTRIHQAYLHKVVPKGKRRFALTCRKIVLENIEDDDVRAEAVQNSIIPEVSKLWDYPKIEDSESCETNARSLKRASDDAQTTVSRTTKRNKTNT
;
A
#
# COMPACT_ATOMS: atom_id res chain seq x y z
N MET A 1 -7.58 43.58 -20.89
CA MET A 1 -6.70 43.01 -21.94
C MET A 1 -6.92 41.51 -21.93
N ALA A 2 -7.47 40.96 -23.02
CA ALA A 2 -7.73 39.54 -23.15
C ALA A 2 -6.40 38.79 -23.23
N ALA A 3 -6.14 37.89 -22.28
CA ALA A 3 -5.01 36.98 -22.37
C ALA A 3 -5.24 36.04 -23.55
N THR A 4 -4.50 36.24 -24.63
CA THR A 4 -4.37 35.25 -25.70
C THR A 4 -3.78 33.98 -25.11
N SER A 5 -4.64 33.02 -24.79
CA SER A 5 -4.27 31.65 -24.49
C SER A 5 -3.58 31.07 -25.73
N SER A 6 -2.24 31.19 -25.81
CA SER A 6 -1.47 30.47 -26.82
C SER A 6 -1.56 28.99 -26.49
N THR A 7 -2.42 28.27 -27.20
CA THR A 7 -2.47 26.80 -27.15
C THR A 7 -1.13 26.25 -27.61
N LEU A 8 -0.45 25.48 -26.75
CA LEU A 8 0.79 24.79 -27.12
C LEU A 8 0.55 23.89 -28.35
N PRO A 9 1.54 23.71 -29.23
CA PRO A 9 1.39 22.84 -30.40
C PRO A 9 1.16 21.38 -29.97
N ALA A 10 0.48 20.63 -30.83
CA ALA A 10 0.24 19.21 -30.59
C ALA A 10 1.58 18.42 -30.65
N PRO A 11 1.76 17.41 -29.77
CA PRO A 11 2.91 16.53 -29.84
C PRO A 11 2.88 15.69 -31.13
N MET A 12 4.05 15.25 -31.58
CA MET A 12 4.16 14.43 -32.79
C MET A 12 3.57 13.03 -32.61
N GLY A 13 3.59 12.50 -31.39
CA GLY A 13 3.07 11.19 -31.07
C GLY A 13 2.40 11.14 -29.70
N SER A 14 2.10 9.91 -29.26
CA SER A 14 1.51 9.64 -27.95
C SER A 14 2.54 9.02 -27.01
N PRO A 15 2.39 9.18 -25.68
CA PRO A 15 3.27 8.53 -24.72
C PRO A 15 3.19 7.00 -24.83
N PRO A 16 4.32 6.29 -24.76
CA PRO A 16 4.35 4.82 -24.75
C PRO A 16 3.73 4.25 -23.47
N VAL A 17 3.61 5.04 -22.41
CA VAL A 17 2.89 4.71 -21.18
C VAL A 17 2.34 5.99 -20.56
N TRP A 18 1.11 5.97 -20.07
CA TRP A 18 0.53 7.12 -19.35
C TRP A 18 -0.37 6.69 -18.19
N ALA A 19 -0.76 7.64 -17.34
CA ALA A 19 -1.73 7.40 -16.28
C ALA A 19 -2.41 8.71 -15.84
N GLU A 20 -3.64 8.60 -15.35
CA GLU A 20 -4.32 9.71 -14.66
C GLU A 20 -4.09 9.70 -13.14
N ASN A 21 -3.66 8.55 -12.61
CA ASN A 21 -3.39 8.36 -11.20
C ASN A 21 -1.93 7.92 -10.97
N ARG A 22 -1.27 8.56 -10.01
CA ARG A 22 0.09 8.20 -9.59
C ARG A 22 0.22 6.78 -9.06
N GLN A 23 -0.78 6.28 -8.31
CA GLN A 23 -0.78 4.88 -7.86
C GLN A 23 -0.75 3.93 -9.04
N ALA A 24 -1.45 4.21 -10.14
CA ALA A 24 -1.44 3.34 -11.32
C ALA A 24 -0.02 3.21 -11.92
N LEU A 25 0.74 4.31 -11.99
CA LEU A 25 2.16 4.26 -12.38
C LEU A 25 2.97 3.42 -11.39
N CYS A 26 2.79 3.68 -10.09
CA CYS A 26 3.51 2.95 -9.05
C CYS A 26 3.13 1.48 -9.01
N ASP A 27 1.92 1.10 -9.38
CA ASP A 27 1.51 -0.30 -9.40
C ASP A 27 2.09 -0.98 -10.66
N ALA A 28 2.04 -0.31 -11.83
CA ALA A 28 2.43 -0.90 -13.12
C ALA A 28 3.93 -0.84 -13.44
N LEU A 29 4.66 0.21 -13.02
CA LEU A 29 6.03 0.45 -13.47
C LEU A 29 7.07 -0.14 -12.50
N PRO A 30 7.94 -1.07 -12.93
CA PRO A 30 8.99 -1.62 -12.07
C PRO A 30 10.07 -0.58 -11.73
N TYR A 31 10.24 0.43 -12.59
CA TYR A 31 11.23 1.49 -12.46
C TYR A 31 10.69 2.76 -11.79
N PHE A 32 9.46 2.77 -11.27
CA PHE A 32 8.93 3.92 -10.51
C PHE A 32 7.92 3.49 -9.45
N LYS A 33 8.30 3.48 -8.17
CA LYS A 33 7.41 3.19 -7.02
C LYS A 33 7.31 4.35 -6.01
N ALA A 34 7.49 5.60 -6.47
CA ALA A 34 7.47 6.79 -5.61
C ALA A 34 6.06 7.42 -5.54
N HIS A 35 5.25 6.93 -4.59
CA HIS A 35 3.86 7.41 -4.39
C HIS A 35 3.74 8.88 -3.94
N GLU A 36 4.79 9.46 -3.38
CA GLU A 36 4.79 10.84 -2.86
C GLU A 36 6.03 11.64 -3.28
N GLY A 37 7.10 10.96 -3.67
CA GLY A 37 8.35 11.57 -4.12
C GLY A 37 8.42 11.76 -5.64
N SER A 38 9.39 12.54 -6.08
CA SER A 38 9.78 12.63 -7.50
C SER A 38 10.81 11.59 -7.92
N LEU A 39 11.57 11.01 -6.97
CA LEU A 39 12.66 10.09 -7.25
C LEU A 39 12.36 8.72 -6.66
N TYR A 40 12.57 7.67 -7.45
CA TYR A 40 12.52 6.29 -6.99
C TYR A 40 13.91 5.66 -7.01
N THR A 41 14.36 5.25 -5.83
CA THR A 41 15.63 4.56 -5.61
C THR A 41 15.39 3.16 -5.07
N LYS A 42 16.09 2.18 -5.61
CA LYS A 42 16.09 0.79 -5.13
C LYS A 42 17.51 0.25 -5.18
N ASP A 43 17.93 -0.45 -4.12
CA ASP A 43 19.26 -1.06 -4.02
C ASP A 43 20.40 -0.04 -4.23
N LYS A 44 20.24 1.15 -3.64
CA LYS A 44 21.14 2.32 -3.78
C LYS A 44 21.32 2.83 -5.22
N LEU A 45 20.46 2.44 -6.16
CA LEU A 45 20.43 2.98 -7.52
C LEU A 45 19.14 3.77 -7.75
N ILE A 46 19.24 4.89 -8.46
CA ILE A 46 18.05 5.52 -9.03
C ILE A 46 17.50 4.65 -10.16
N LYS A 47 16.17 4.50 -10.22
CA LYS A 47 15.47 3.70 -11.25
C LYS A 47 14.51 4.54 -12.08
N GLY A 48 13.94 5.60 -11.50
CA GLY A 48 13.06 6.48 -12.25
C GLY A 48 12.77 7.79 -11.53
N MET A 49 12.23 8.74 -12.29
CA MET A 49 12.03 10.11 -11.86
C MET A 49 10.80 10.73 -12.51
N LEU A 50 10.09 11.55 -11.74
CA LEU A 50 8.95 12.32 -12.18
C LEU A 50 9.26 13.82 -12.16
N LEU A 51 9.09 14.47 -13.31
CA LEU A 51 9.11 15.91 -13.49
C LEU A 51 7.67 16.42 -13.57
N ASN A 52 7.29 17.40 -12.75
CA ASN A 52 5.90 17.89 -12.68
C ASN A 52 5.87 19.38 -12.29
N ALA A 53 4.82 19.86 -11.61
CA ALA A 53 4.53 21.26 -11.32
C ALA A 53 5.64 22.10 -10.66
N PHE A 54 6.64 21.49 -10.03
CA PHE A 54 7.67 22.20 -9.28
C PHE A 54 9.03 22.04 -9.95
N SER A 55 9.27 22.83 -11.00
CA SER A 55 10.61 22.97 -11.59
C SER A 55 11.54 23.71 -10.63
N SER A 56 12.83 23.61 -10.92
CA SER A 56 13.87 24.41 -10.29
C SER A 56 14.47 25.38 -11.32
N VAL A 57 15.25 26.33 -10.83
CA VAL A 57 15.97 27.28 -11.68
C VAL A 57 16.78 26.52 -12.74
N ARG A 58 16.69 27.01 -13.98
CA ARG A 58 17.35 26.44 -15.17
C ARG A 58 17.05 24.96 -15.38
N ASP A 59 15.87 24.46 -15.01
CA ASP A 59 15.47 23.15 -15.54
C ASP A 59 15.22 23.28 -17.05
N TYR A 60 15.66 22.28 -17.81
CA TYR A 60 15.59 22.26 -19.27
C TYR A 60 15.01 20.92 -19.72
N LEU A 61 13.98 20.97 -20.57
CA LEU A 61 13.34 19.81 -21.17
C LEU A 61 13.54 19.90 -22.68
N GLY A 62 14.51 19.13 -23.19
CA GLY A 62 14.74 18.97 -24.63
C GLY A 62 14.16 17.65 -25.16
N ALA A 63 14.35 17.46 -26.46
CA ALA A 63 14.02 16.23 -27.16
C ALA A 63 14.82 15.02 -26.67
N GLU A 64 16.12 15.20 -26.47
CA GLU A 64 17.06 14.12 -26.14
C GLU A 64 17.82 14.38 -24.84
N VAL A 65 17.87 15.63 -24.40
CA VAL A 65 18.58 16.05 -23.19
C VAL A 65 17.59 16.68 -22.22
N ILE A 66 17.68 16.27 -20.96
CA ILE A 66 16.94 16.88 -19.85
C ILE A 66 17.96 17.32 -18.82
N ILE A 67 17.83 18.55 -18.34
CA ILE A 67 18.61 19.02 -17.20
C ILE A 67 17.62 19.36 -16.10
N THR A 68 17.80 18.74 -14.93
CA THR A 68 16.93 18.99 -13.79
C THR A 68 17.69 18.95 -12.48
N THR A 69 17.01 19.27 -11.39
CA THR A 69 17.58 19.37 -10.05
C THR A 69 17.19 18.16 -9.22
N LEU A 70 18.14 17.60 -8.48
CA LEU A 70 17.84 16.55 -7.51
C LEU A 70 16.93 17.10 -6.40
N GLY A 71 15.75 16.50 -6.28
CA GLY A 71 14.71 16.89 -5.33
C GLY A 71 15.05 16.55 -3.87
N GLY A 72 14.35 17.17 -2.92
CA GLY A 72 14.54 16.97 -1.49
C GLY A 72 14.82 18.28 -0.75
N GLY A 73 14.63 18.31 0.57
CA GLY A 73 14.90 19.50 1.40
C GLY A 73 14.00 20.70 1.14
N LYS A 74 12.84 20.51 0.50
CA LYS A 74 11.79 21.52 0.33
C LYS A 74 10.65 21.31 1.33
N GLU A 75 10.08 22.39 1.84
CA GLU A 75 8.90 22.43 2.70
C GLU A 75 7.92 23.47 2.15
N LYS A 76 6.64 23.38 2.51
CA LYS A 76 5.64 24.41 2.12
C LYS A 76 5.84 25.64 3.00
N ASP A 77 5.94 26.82 2.39
CA ASP A 77 5.90 28.08 3.11
C ASP A 77 4.47 28.46 3.54
N SER A 78 4.32 29.61 4.18
CA SER A 78 3.02 30.15 4.63
C SER A 78 2.04 30.45 3.49
N GLN A 79 2.51 30.52 2.25
CA GLN A 79 1.72 30.73 1.04
C GLN A 79 1.42 29.42 0.30
N GLY A 80 1.92 28.29 0.81
CA GLY A 80 1.76 26.97 0.21
C GLY A 80 2.78 26.62 -0.86
N ASN A 81 3.76 27.49 -1.14
CA ASN A 81 4.80 27.25 -2.14
C ASN A 81 5.87 26.30 -1.60
N LEU A 82 6.38 25.39 -2.43
CA LEU A 82 7.46 24.49 -2.05
C LEU A 82 8.82 25.20 -2.14
N VAL A 83 9.31 25.66 -1.00
CA VAL A 83 10.59 26.36 -0.86
C VAL A 83 11.67 25.46 -0.28
N ARG A 84 12.91 25.59 -0.75
CA ARG A 84 14.05 24.87 -0.18
C ARG A 84 14.41 25.44 1.20
N VAL A 85 14.50 24.56 2.18
CA VAL A 85 14.87 24.86 3.57
C VAL A 85 16.04 24.02 4.06
N LYS A 86 16.34 22.91 3.38
CA LYS A 86 17.42 21.97 3.71
C LYS A 86 18.15 21.53 2.44
N GLN A 87 19.38 21.06 2.62
CA GLN A 87 20.13 20.41 1.53
C GLN A 87 19.49 19.07 1.12
N VAL A 88 19.87 18.58 -0.05
CA VAL A 88 19.45 17.26 -0.53
C VAL A 88 20.00 16.18 0.41
N ARG A 89 19.27 15.07 0.56
CA ARG A 89 19.76 13.95 1.37
C ARG A 89 20.94 13.27 0.66
N PRO A 90 22.08 13.03 1.33
CA PRO A 90 23.30 12.52 0.68
C PRO A 90 23.10 11.26 -0.17
N PHE A 91 22.28 10.30 0.30
CA PHE A 91 22.05 9.04 -0.40
C PHE A 91 21.47 9.21 -1.81
N VAL A 92 20.72 10.29 -2.07
CA VAL A 92 20.14 10.55 -3.40
C VAL A 92 21.25 10.85 -4.41
N LEU A 93 22.22 11.68 -4.00
CA LEU A 93 23.37 12.02 -4.81
C LEU A 93 24.25 10.80 -5.06
N GLU A 94 24.50 9.99 -4.01
CA GLU A 94 25.23 8.72 -4.12
C GLU A 94 24.56 7.76 -5.12
N SER A 95 23.23 7.64 -5.07
CA SER A 95 22.48 6.80 -6.02
C SER A 95 22.56 7.28 -7.46
N CYS A 96 22.60 8.59 -7.68
CA CYS A 96 22.80 9.17 -9.02
C CYS A 96 24.23 8.93 -9.53
N HIS A 97 25.25 9.12 -8.69
CA HIS A 97 26.63 8.77 -9.05
C HIS A 97 26.79 7.29 -9.39
N ALA A 98 26.17 6.41 -8.59
CA ALA A 98 26.20 4.98 -8.85
C ALA A 98 25.58 4.66 -10.22
N ALA A 99 24.39 5.22 -10.54
CA ALA A 99 23.74 5.01 -11.82
C ALA A 99 24.50 5.61 -13.01
N MET A 100 25.13 6.78 -12.84
CA MET A 100 26.01 7.39 -13.84
C MET A 100 27.21 6.49 -14.15
N ASN A 101 27.91 6.02 -13.11
CA ASN A 101 29.11 5.18 -13.25
C ASN A 101 28.82 3.81 -13.87
N SER A 102 27.64 3.24 -13.58
CA SER A 102 27.22 1.94 -14.13
C SER A 102 26.47 2.07 -15.45
N GLY A 103 26.25 3.28 -15.99
CA GLY A 103 25.44 3.50 -17.18
C GLY A 103 23.99 3.00 -17.03
N THR A 104 23.45 2.98 -15.81
CA THR A 104 22.13 2.43 -15.54
C THR A 104 21.04 3.39 -16.04
N PRO A 105 20.13 2.92 -16.92
CA PRO A 105 19.04 3.75 -17.42
C PRO A 105 18.02 4.04 -16.34
N ILE A 106 17.44 5.24 -16.39
CA ILE A 106 16.37 5.70 -15.51
C ILE A 106 15.12 6.07 -16.31
N GLY A 107 13.95 5.58 -15.87
CA GLY A 107 12.68 5.93 -16.52
C GLY A 107 12.25 7.34 -16.15
N ILE A 108 12.01 8.20 -17.14
CA ILE A 108 11.55 9.58 -16.92
C ILE A 108 10.07 9.71 -17.20
N ILE A 109 9.36 10.31 -16.26
CA ILE A 109 7.92 10.57 -16.30
C ILE A 109 7.72 12.09 -16.28
N LEU A 110 6.84 12.59 -17.13
CA LEU A 110 6.46 13.99 -17.24
C LEU A 110 4.99 14.18 -16.86
N GLY A 111 4.75 15.06 -15.89
CA GLY A 111 3.40 15.47 -15.51
C GLY A 111 2.91 16.65 -16.34
N LYS A 112 1.60 16.71 -16.61
CA LYS A 112 0.97 17.77 -17.44
C LYS A 112 1.12 19.19 -16.91
N HIS A 113 1.51 19.36 -15.65
CA HIS A 113 1.69 20.67 -15.02
C HIS A 113 3.15 21.13 -15.02
N TYR A 114 4.06 20.42 -15.69
CA TYR A 114 5.45 20.86 -15.80
C TYR A 114 5.51 22.28 -16.43
N PRO A 115 6.21 23.25 -15.82
CA PRO A 115 6.20 24.63 -16.35
C PRO A 115 6.91 24.79 -17.70
N GLY A 116 7.87 23.92 -18.04
CA GLY A 116 8.67 24.00 -19.26
C GLY A 116 8.14 23.18 -20.42
N LEU A 117 6.81 23.05 -20.58
CA LEU A 117 6.21 22.32 -21.70
C LEU A 117 6.28 23.14 -22.99
N SER A 118 6.77 22.50 -24.08
CA SER A 118 6.76 23.06 -25.44
C SER A 118 5.62 22.51 -26.31
N VAL A 119 4.94 21.46 -25.85
CA VAL A 119 3.81 20.80 -26.53
C VAL A 119 2.66 20.55 -25.56
N GLU A 120 1.46 20.36 -26.10
CA GLU A 120 0.30 19.96 -25.34
C GLU A 120 0.49 18.54 -24.74
N ILE A 121 0.28 18.42 -23.43
CA ILE A 121 0.32 17.15 -22.71
C ILE A 121 -1.07 16.84 -22.16
N LYS A 122 -1.66 15.75 -22.67
CA LYS A 122 -3.06 15.39 -22.37
C LYS A 122 -3.23 14.74 -20.98
N HIS A 123 -2.39 13.76 -20.66
CA HIS A 123 -2.58 12.91 -19.48
C HIS A 123 -1.88 13.48 -18.25
N ALA A 124 -2.40 13.18 -17.05
CA ALA A 124 -1.77 13.66 -15.81
C ALA A 124 -0.29 13.26 -15.69
N PHE A 125 0.07 12.06 -16.15
CA PHE A 125 1.44 11.54 -16.14
C PHE A 125 1.77 10.76 -17.41
N ASN A 126 2.95 10.99 -17.97
CA ASN A 126 3.34 10.52 -19.30
C ASN A 126 4.78 10.02 -19.23
N VAL A 127 5.05 8.77 -19.55
CA VAL A 127 6.42 8.25 -19.63
C VAL A 127 7.08 8.80 -20.89
N LEU A 128 8.25 9.40 -20.75
CA LEU A 128 9.04 9.92 -21.86
C LEU A 128 9.83 8.80 -22.53
N ALA A 129 10.89 8.37 -21.86
CA ALA A 129 11.80 7.31 -22.29
C ALA A 129 12.71 6.91 -21.12
N PHE A 130 13.64 6.01 -21.38
CA PHE A 130 14.81 5.80 -20.53
C PHE A 130 15.90 6.82 -20.85
N PHE A 131 16.59 7.28 -19.81
CA PHE A 131 17.68 8.23 -19.89
C PHE A 131 18.89 7.74 -19.08
N SER A 132 20.09 8.10 -19.50
CA SER A 132 21.33 7.92 -18.72
C SER A 132 21.74 9.23 -18.08
N ILE A 133 22.27 9.18 -16.86
CA ILE A 133 22.91 10.34 -16.25
C ILE A 133 24.29 10.51 -16.88
N THR A 134 24.55 11.68 -17.46
CA THR A 134 25.81 12.01 -18.14
C THR A 134 26.68 12.96 -17.34
N ASP A 135 26.05 13.89 -16.63
CA ASP A 135 26.75 14.86 -15.80
C ASP A 135 25.99 15.11 -14.50
N ILE A 136 26.74 15.31 -13.42
CA ILE A 136 26.24 15.72 -12.10
C ILE A 136 27.11 16.86 -11.60
N TRP A 137 26.51 17.99 -11.25
CA TRP A 137 27.24 19.15 -10.73
C TRP A 137 26.47 19.88 -9.64
N SER A 138 27.14 20.82 -8.98
CA SER A 138 26.51 21.72 -8.02
C SER A 138 26.46 23.14 -8.57
N GLU A 139 25.38 23.85 -8.28
CA GLU A 139 25.20 25.28 -8.59
C GLU A 139 24.40 25.97 -7.49
N LYS A 140 24.20 27.29 -7.59
CA LYS A 140 23.35 28.03 -6.65
C LYS A 140 21.97 28.30 -7.23
N ASP A 141 20.94 28.10 -6.42
CA ASP A 141 19.59 28.56 -6.77
C ASP A 141 19.44 30.09 -6.63
N GLU A 142 18.26 30.61 -6.99
CA GLU A 142 17.94 32.04 -6.91
C GLU A 142 18.07 32.63 -5.49
N ARG A 143 18.02 31.78 -4.47
CA ARG A 143 18.16 32.16 -3.05
C ARG A 143 19.58 31.90 -2.52
N GLY A 144 20.50 31.49 -3.40
CA GLY A 144 21.90 31.21 -3.06
C GLY A 144 22.15 29.83 -2.45
N PHE A 145 21.15 28.96 -2.33
CA PHE A 145 21.36 27.61 -1.83
C PHE A 145 22.09 26.76 -2.86
N SER A 146 23.05 25.96 -2.39
CA SER A 146 23.65 24.92 -3.20
C SER A 146 22.61 23.85 -3.56
N ILE A 147 22.48 23.58 -4.85
CA ILE A 147 21.64 22.53 -5.43
C ILE A 147 22.48 21.63 -6.32
N HIS A 148 22.09 20.35 -6.42
CA HIS A 148 22.71 19.40 -7.33
C HIS A 148 21.85 19.26 -8.58
N LYS A 149 22.47 19.47 -9.74
CA LYS A 149 21.87 19.30 -11.05
C LYS A 149 22.36 18.01 -11.66
N ILE A 150 21.52 17.46 -12.53
CA ILE A 150 21.82 16.29 -13.35
C ILE A 150 21.50 16.61 -14.80
N ARG A 151 22.35 16.12 -15.70
CA ARG A 151 22.09 16.06 -17.13
C ARG A 151 21.75 14.62 -17.49
N LEU A 152 20.62 14.47 -18.14
CA LEU A 152 20.04 13.21 -18.58
C LEU A 152 20.04 13.18 -20.09
N GLU A 153 20.47 12.06 -20.66
CA GLU A 153 20.53 11.84 -22.10
C GLU A 153 19.69 10.63 -22.49
N LYS A 154 18.78 10.79 -23.45
CA LYS A 154 17.88 9.73 -23.92
C LYS A 154 18.72 8.56 -24.44
N THR A 155 18.44 7.36 -23.96
CA THR A 155 19.25 6.18 -24.28
C THR A 155 19.00 5.65 -25.68
N ASP A 156 17.76 5.77 -26.18
CA ASP A 156 17.39 5.40 -27.55
C ASP A 156 17.06 6.66 -28.35
N ARG A 157 17.95 7.00 -29.28
CA ARG A 157 17.83 8.14 -30.21
C ARG A 157 17.55 7.69 -31.64
N SER A 158 17.24 6.41 -31.86
CA SER A 158 16.87 5.89 -33.19
C SER A 158 15.51 6.41 -33.66
N MET A 159 14.68 6.86 -32.72
CA MET A 159 13.35 7.39 -32.94
C MET A 159 13.23 8.80 -32.36
N PRO A 160 12.55 9.74 -33.05
CA PRO A 160 12.24 11.05 -32.51
C PRO A 160 11.44 10.94 -31.20
N SER A 161 11.52 11.97 -30.36
CA SER A 161 10.81 11.99 -29.10
C SER A 161 9.37 12.42 -29.31
N TRP A 162 8.41 11.61 -28.83
CA TRP A 162 6.98 11.84 -29.09
C TRP A 162 6.47 13.22 -28.58
N TRP A 163 7.17 13.81 -27.60
CA TRP A 163 6.88 15.12 -27.02
C TRP A 163 7.51 16.30 -27.79
N GLN A 164 7.96 16.09 -29.02
CA GLN A 164 8.34 17.19 -29.94
C GLN A 164 7.11 17.72 -30.68
N SER A 165 7.14 18.99 -31.10
CA SER A 165 6.15 19.54 -32.01
C SER A 165 6.30 18.95 -33.41
N LYS A 166 5.20 18.71 -34.13
CA LYS A 166 5.22 18.29 -35.54
C LYS A 166 5.97 19.26 -36.45
N SER A 167 6.03 20.55 -36.06
CA SER A 167 6.70 21.60 -36.83
C SER A 167 8.20 21.72 -36.53
N GLU A 168 8.66 21.14 -35.42
CA GLU A 168 10.05 21.20 -34.94
C GLU A 168 10.85 19.94 -35.26
N VAL A 169 10.29 19.02 -36.06
CA VAL A 169 10.97 17.77 -36.43
C VAL A 169 12.31 18.14 -37.07
N GLN A 170 13.38 17.92 -36.31
CA GLN A 170 14.70 17.90 -36.90
C GLN A 170 14.75 16.68 -37.80
N ASP A 171 14.95 16.89 -39.11
CA ASP A 171 15.13 15.83 -40.12
C ASP A 171 16.34 14.93 -39.84
N ILE A 172 17.07 15.13 -38.74
CA ILE A 172 18.32 14.46 -38.42
C ILE A 172 18.20 13.81 -37.04
N LEU A 173 18.01 12.48 -37.05
CA LEU A 173 18.26 11.64 -35.87
C LEU A 173 19.72 11.86 -35.44
N THR A 174 19.93 12.51 -34.29
CA THR A 174 21.27 12.88 -33.83
C THR A 174 21.95 11.66 -33.19
N THR A 175 22.36 10.71 -34.06
CA THR A 175 23.06 9.49 -33.65
C THR A 175 24.45 9.78 -33.10
N SER A 176 25.06 10.88 -33.56
CA SER A 176 26.35 11.41 -33.08
C SER A 176 26.32 12.93 -33.08
N SER A 177 27.14 13.55 -32.23
CA SER A 177 27.29 15.00 -32.15
C SER A 177 28.76 15.38 -32.25
N THR A 178 29.06 16.43 -32.99
CA THR A 178 30.38 17.07 -33.04
C THR A 178 30.61 18.03 -31.88
N HIS A 179 29.56 18.33 -31.10
CA HIS A 179 29.66 19.21 -29.94
C HIS A 179 30.26 18.47 -28.76
N ALA A 180 31.21 19.12 -28.09
CA ALA A 180 31.80 18.64 -26.86
C ALA A 180 32.08 19.83 -25.95
N SER A 181 31.51 19.81 -24.75
CA SER A 181 31.76 20.88 -23.79
C SER A 181 33.22 20.91 -23.39
N SER A 182 33.84 22.08 -23.43
CA SER A 182 35.21 22.26 -22.96
C SER A 182 35.32 21.92 -21.47
N LEU A 183 36.40 21.21 -21.11
CA LEU A 183 36.75 20.89 -19.74
C LEU A 183 37.78 21.91 -19.24
N ALA A 184 37.55 22.50 -18.07
CA ALA A 184 38.54 23.36 -17.42
C ALA A 184 38.65 23.07 -15.91
N TRP A 185 39.75 23.50 -15.31
CA TRP A 185 40.12 23.20 -13.93
C TRP A 185 40.14 24.46 -13.09
N CYS A 186 39.61 24.35 -11.86
CA CYS A 186 39.69 25.43 -10.91
C CYS A 186 41.14 25.67 -10.47
N VAL A 187 41.58 26.93 -10.50
CA VAL A 187 42.92 27.30 -10.01
C VAL A 187 43.06 27.13 -8.49
N ASP A 188 41.96 27.19 -7.73
CA ASP A 188 41.99 27.11 -6.26
C ASP A 188 41.82 25.67 -5.74
N CYS A 189 40.88 24.89 -6.30
CA CYS A 189 40.63 23.52 -5.82
C CYS A 189 41.13 22.42 -6.76
N HIS A 190 41.67 22.76 -7.93
CA HIS A 190 42.18 21.84 -8.95
C HIS A 190 41.19 20.76 -9.44
N GLN A 191 39.89 20.96 -9.20
CA GLN A 191 38.84 20.08 -9.69
C GLN A 191 38.41 20.52 -11.09
N GLY A 192 38.32 19.56 -12.00
CA GLY A 192 37.84 19.76 -13.36
C GLY A 192 36.31 19.75 -13.44
N SER A 193 35.73 20.63 -14.25
CA SER A 193 34.32 20.59 -14.61
C SER A 193 34.11 21.08 -16.04
N LYS A 194 33.03 20.63 -16.69
CA LYS A 194 32.64 21.11 -18.02
C LYS A 194 32.19 22.57 -17.98
N THR A 195 32.30 23.26 -19.11
CA THR A 195 31.70 24.57 -19.36
C THR A 195 30.19 24.42 -19.58
N VAL A 196 29.43 24.51 -18.49
CA VAL A 196 27.97 24.33 -18.49
C VAL A 196 27.20 25.55 -19.01
N PHE A 197 27.71 26.77 -18.79
CA PHE A 197 26.99 28.01 -19.08
C PHE A 197 27.55 28.73 -20.31
N SER A 198 26.66 29.41 -21.04
CA SER A 198 27.00 30.20 -22.25
C SER A 198 27.96 31.36 -21.95
N CYS A 199 27.87 31.94 -20.75
CA CYS A 199 28.75 33.04 -20.31
C CYS A 199 30.18 32.61 -19.94
N GLY A 200 30.50 31.32 -20.01
CA GLY A 200 31.83 30.78 -19.78
C GLY A 200 31.92 29.82 -18.59
N TRP A 201 33.15 29.38 -18.30
CA TRP A 201 33.43 28.37 -17.28
C TRP A 201 33.40 28.95 -15.86
N VAL A 202 32.87 28.18 -14.91
CA VAL A 202 32.84 28.49 -13.48
C VAL A 202 33.15 27.23 -12.67
N CYS A 203 33.72 27.39 -11.47
CA CYS A 203 33.94 26.25 -10.58
C CYS A 203 32.61 25.72 -10.03
N LEU A 204 32.31 24.44 -10.31
CA LEU A 204 31.10 23.74 -9.87
C LEU A 204 31.31 22.85 -8.62
N ASN A 205 32.50 22.91 -8.02
CA ASN A 205 32.80 22.19 -6.78
C ASN A 205 32.28 22.97 -5.57
N GLN A 206 31.21 22.48 -4.94
CA GLN A 206 30.57 23.10 -3.78
C GLN A 206 31.52 23.37 -2.60
N LYS A 207 32.62 22.61 -2.47
CA LYS A 207 33.61 22.75 -1.38
C LYS A 207 34.67 23.83 -1.66
N CYS A 208 34.67 24.43 -2.85
CA CYS A 208 35.66 25.42 -3.26
C CYS A 208 35.27 26.84 -2.83
N GLY A 209 36.25 27.67 -2.44
CA GLY A 209 36.01 29.10 -2.17
C GLY A 209 35.56 29.90 -3.40
N ARG A 210 35.90 29.41 -4.61
CA ARG A 210 35.46 29.97 -5.91
C ARG A 210 34.17 29.34 -6.44
N PHE A 211 33.48 28.53 -5.61
CA PHE A 211 32.26 27.85 -6.03
C PHE A 211 31.22 28.85 -6.56
N PHE A 212 30.82 28.67 -7.81
CA PHE A 212 29.81 29.47 -8.47
C PHE A 212 30.11 30.99 -8.47
N ALA A 213 31.41 31.35 -8.49
CA ALA A 213 31.88 32.72 -8.55
C ALA A 213 32.15 33.13 -10.01
N PHE A 214 31.30 33.98 -10.57
CA PHE A 214 31.43 34.50 -11.93
C PHE A 214 32.25 35.80 -11.98
N PRO A 215 32.84 36.15 -13.15
CA PRO A 215 33.42 37.47 -13.37
C PRO A 215 32.41 38.60 -13.13
N ALA A 216 32.92 39.81 -12.83
CA ALA A 216 32.09 40.99 -12.66
C ALA A 216 31.27 41.29 -13.93
N GLY A 217 29.98 41.62 -13.76
CA GLY A 217 29.06 41.94 -14.85
C GLY A 217 28.18 40.77 -15.32
N ILE A 218 28.40 39.54 -14.83
CA ILE A 218 27.51 38.41 -15.11
C ILE A 218 26.35 38.39 -14.10
N ASP A 219 25.12 38.42 -14.63
CA ASP A 219 23.92 38.22 -13.83
C ASP A 219 23.65 36.71 -13.65
N VAL A 220 23.89 36.21 -12.44
CA VAL A 220 23.68 34.79 -12.08
C VAL A 220 22.22 34.35 -12.14
N THR A 221 21.27 35.29 -12.20
CA THR A 221 19.84 34.99 -12.33
C THR A 221 19.43 34.72 -13.77
N GLN A 222 20.22 35.14 -14.76
CA GLN A 222 19.93 35.05 -16.20
C GLN A 222 20.83 34.05 -16.94
N LEU A 223 21.43 33.10 -16.22
CA LEU A 223 22.33 32.09 -16.81
C LEU A 223 21.58 31.15 -17.76
N THR A 224 22.14 30.93 -18.95
CA THR A 224 21.69 29.93 -19.93
C THR A 224 22.76 28.87 -20.15
N TYR A 225 22.34 27.67 -20.55
CA TYR A 225 23.27 26.59 -20.89
C TYR A 225 24.03 26.89 -22.19
N SER A 226 25.28 26.46 -22.27
CA SER A 226 26.05 26.54 -23.51
C SER A 226 25.47 25.58 -24.56
N GLU A 227 25.55 25.97 -25.83
CA GLU A 227 25.11 25.14 -26.94
C GLU A 227 25.87 23.81 -26.97
N ASP A 228 27.19 23.85 -26.78
CA ASP A 228 28.02 22.64 -26.73
C ASP A 228 27.56 21.66 -25.64
N PHE A 229 27.11 22.14 -24.48
CA PHE A 229 26.63 21.28 -23.38
C PHE A 229 25.25 20.67 -23.65
N LEU A 230 24.36 21.43 -24.30
CA LEU A 230 23.05 20.93 -24.71
C LEU A 230 23.16 19.92 -25.87
N LEU A 231 24.08 20.16 -26.80
CA LEU A 231 24.23 19.36 -28.02
C LEU A 231 25.24 18.21 -27.89
N GLU A 232 26.07 18.16 -26.83
CA GLU A 232 26.97 17.02 -26.57
C GLU A 232 26.19 15.69 -26.52
N ARG A 233 26.76 14.63 -27.09
CA ARG A 233 26.17 13.27 -27.06
C ARG A 233 27.23 12.27 -26.71
N THR A 234 26.91 11.41 -25.75
CA THR A 234 27.76 10.28 -25.33
C THR A 234 27.24 8.97 -25.89
N SER A 235 28.12 7.98 -26.05
CA SER A 235 27.72 6.62 -26.38
C SER A 235 27.03 5.97 -25.19
N HIS A 236 25.82 5.42 -25.38
CA HIS A 236 25.06 4.73 -24.34
C HIS A 236 24.63 3.34 -24.80
N GLN A 237 24.47 2.45 -23.84
CA GLN A 237 23.84 1.16 -24.08
C GLN A 237 22.32 1.31 -24.10
N VAL A 238 21.67 0.63 -25.05
CA VAL A 238 20.22 0.54 -25.08
C VAL A 238 19.77 -0.26 -23.86
N PRO A 239 18.77 0.22 -23.09
CA PRO A 239 18.23 -0.53 -21.96
C PRO A 239 17.75 -1.90 -22.40
N GLN A 240 18.13 -2.95 -21.66
CA GLN A 240 17.59 -4.29 -21.90
C GLN A 240 16.12 -4.42 -21.46
N GLN A 241 15.65 -3.52 -20.57
CA GLN A 241 14.30 -3.53 -20.04
C GLN A 241 13.35 -2.69 -20.92
N PRO A 242 12.16 -3.20 -21.27
CA PRO A 242 11.18 -2.40 -22.01
C PRO A 242 10.54 -1.32 -21.13
N LEU A 243 10.14 -0.20 -21.74
CA LEU A 243 9.35 0.84 -21.06
C LEU A 243 8.00 0.29 -20.58
N GLN A 244 7.41 -0.59 -21.38
CA GLN A 244 6.21 -1.34 -21.05
C GLN A 244 6.61 -2.72 -20.52
N PRO A 245 6.45 -3.01 -19.21
CA PRO A 245 6.64 -4.37 -18.71
C PRO A 245 5.62 -5.31 -19.37
N PRO A 246 5.96 -6.60 -19.53
CA PRO A 246 5.04 -7.59 -20.06
C PRO A 246 3.82 -7.74 -19.14
N LEU A 247 2.69 -8.14 -19.72
CA LEU A 247 1.52 -8.55 -18.94
C LEU A 247 1.88 -9.74 -18.04
N PRO A 248 1.25 -9.85 -16.85
CA PRO A 248 1.45 -10.99 -15.98
C PRO A 248 1.06 -12.29 -16.69
N ASP A 249 1.90 -13.32 -16.58
CA ASP A 249 1.57 -14.65 -17.09
C ASP A 249 0.60 -15.34 -16.13
N ILE A 250 -0.68 -15.22 -16.45
CA ILE A 250 -1.78 -15.82 -15.68
C ILE A 250 -1.87 -17.34 -15.84
N THR A 251 -1.07 -17.93 -16.74
CA THR A 251 -1.05 -19.37 -17.05
C THR A 251 0.15 -20.09 -16.45
N MET A 252 1.02 -19.38 -15.73
CA MET A 252 2.21 -19.93 -15.12
C MET A 252 1.86 -21.08 -14.17
N LEU A 253 2.48 -22.25 -14.39
CA LEU A 253 2.22 -23.44 -13.59
C LEU A 253 2.54 -23.18 -12.11
N GLY A 254 1.57 -23.48 -11.24
CA GLY A 254 1.70 -23.31 -9.79
C GLY A 254 1.28 -21.94 -9.25
N PHE A 255 0.90 -20.99 -10.12
CA PHE A 255 0.30 -19.73 -9.70
C PHE A 255 -1.21 -19.92 -9.45
N LEU A 256 -1.70 -19.34 -8.36
CA LEU A 256 -3.10 -19.38 -7.95
C LEU A 256 -3.85 -18.09 -8.28
N GLY A 257 -3.19 -17.08 -8.85
CA GLY A 257 -3.82 -15.80 -9.18
C GLY A 257 -3.95 -14.85 -7.98
N THR A 258 -3.31 -15.16 -6.86
CA THR A 258 -3.25 -14.31 -5.66
C THR A 258 -1.82 -14.00 -5.20
N GLU A 259 -0.81 -14.37 -5.98
CA GLU A 259 0.57 -13.98 -5.76
C GLU A 259 0.71 -12.46 -5.74
N LYS A 260 1.76 -11.95 -5.11
CA LYS A 260 2.03 -10.51 -5.02
C LYS A 260 1.93 -9.79 -6.38
N ALA A 261 2.45 -10.42 -7.43
CA ALA A 261 2.45 -9.88 -8.80
C ALA A 261 1.05 -9.76 -9.40
N MET A 262 0.08 -10.56 -8.93
CA MET A 262 -1.31 -10.54 -9.42
C MET A 262 -2.12 -9.35 -8.89
N ARG A 263 -1.57 -8.59 -7.94
CA ARG A 263 -2.11 -7.30 -7.48
C ARG A 263 -1.44 -6.11 -8.17
N ASP A 264 -0.31 -6.30 -8.84
CA ASP A 264 0.40 -5.22 -9.50
C ASP A 264 -0.46 -4.62 -10.64
N GLY A 265 -0.07 -3.42 -11.06
CA GLY A 265 -0.72 -2.75 -12.18
C GLY A 265 -0.24 -3.35 -13.50
N ILE A 266 -1.03 -3.20 -14.55
CA ILE A 266 -0.66 -3.57 -15.92
C ILE A 266 -0.64 -2.33 -16.80
N ILE A 267 -0.07 -2.47 -18.00
CA ILE A 267 -0.19 -1.47 -19.05
C ILE A 267 -1.08 -2.05 -20.13
N CYS A 268 -2.12 -1.32 -20.51
CA CYS A 268 -3.02 -1.79 -21.56
C CYS A 268 -2.26 -1.88 -22.89
N PRO A 269 -2.30 -3.03 -23.59
CA PRO A 269 -1.60 -3.20 -24.86
C PRO A 269 -2.21 -2.37 -26.00
N GLU A 270 -3.47 -1.95 -25.88
CA GLU A 270 -4.19 -1.21 -26.93
C GLU A 270 -3.96 0.31 -26.86
N CYS A 271 -3.99 0.87 -25.65
CA CYS A 271 -4.02 2.32 -25.44
C CYS A 271 -2.98 2.83 -24.42
N HIS A 272 -2.15 1.93 -23.88
CA HIS A 272 -0.94 2.24 -23.11
C HIS A 272 -1.11 2.94 -21.75
N ARG A 273 -2.32 3.09 -21.20
CA ARG A 273 -2.46 3.57 -19.82
C ARG A 273 -2.15 2.46 -18.82
N CYS A 274 -1.62 2.87 -17.68
CA CYS A 274 -1.52 2.02 -16.50
C CYS A 274 -2.90 1.73 -15.92
N ALA A 275 -3.24 0.45 -15.77
CA ALA A 275 -4.44 -0.03 -15.10
C ALA A 275 -4.07 -0.64 -13.73
N ARG A 276 -4.90 -0.38 -12.72
CA ARG A 276 -4.76 -0.96 -11.38
C ARG A 276 -5.59 -2.25 -11.33
N ARG A 277 -5.19 -3.22 -10.49
CA ARG A 277 -6.03 -4.40 -10.19
C ARG A 277 -7.18 -3.99 -9.26
N VAL A 278 -8.24 -3.35 -9.78
CA VAL A 278 -9.38 -2.91 -8.96
C VAL A 278 -10.31 -4.06 -8.62
N ASP A 279 -10.61 -4.92 -9.60
CA ASP A 279 -11.51 -6.07 -9.44
C ASP A 279 -10.74 -7.32 -9.00
N TRP A 280 -11.38 -8.17 -8.19
CA TRP A 280 -10.77 -9.42 -7.71
C TRP A 280 -10.40 -10.39 -8.84
N THR A 281 -11.16 -10.40 -9.93
CA THR A 281 -11.05 -11.39 -11.01
C THR A 281 -10.41 -10.87 -12.29
N LYS A 282 -10.15 -9.56 -12.41
CA LYS A 282 -9.70 -8.97 -13.67
C LYS A 282 -9.03 -7.61 -13.50
N TRP A 283 -8.25 -7.23 -14.51
CA TRP A 283 -7.96 -5.82 -14.77
C TRP A 283 -8.98 -5.31 -15.78
N THR A 284 -9.88 -4.44 -15.33
CA THR A 284 -10.71 -3.64 -16.21
C THR A 284 -10.01 -2.34 -16.52
N TYR A 285 -10.13 -1.90 -17.77
CA TYR A 285 -9.60 -0.61 -18.15
C TYR A 285 -10.48 0.53 -17.63
N GLU A 286 -9.86 1.58 -17.11
CA GLU A 286 -10.55 2.72 -16.48
C GLU A 286 -10.91 3.84 -17.48
N ASP A 287 -10.68 3.66 -18.78
CA ASP A 287 -11.10 4.60 -19.81
C ASP A 287 -12.34 4.05 -20.53
N PRO A 288 -13.43 4.84 -20.64
CA PRO A 288 -14.61 4.43 -21.39
C PRO A 288 -14.34 4.08 -22.86
N LEU A 289 -13.24 4.57 -23.44
CA LEU A 289 -12.93 4.43 -24.86
C LEU A 289 -12.12 3.18 -25.22
N CYS A 290 -11.66 2.39 -24.25
CA CYS A 290 -10.96 1.12 -24.50
C CYS A 290 -11.60 -0.01 -23.72
N GLN A 291 -11.87 -1.11 -24.42
CA GLN A 291 -12.64 -2.25 -23.91
C GLN A 291 -11.74 -3.41 -23.44
N PHE A 292 -10.42 -3.24 -23.48
CA PHE A 292 -9.48 -4.25 -23.05
C PHE A 292 -9.76 -4.68 -21.61
N THR A 293 -9.86 -6.00 -21.41
CA THR A 293 -10.00 -6.62 -20.10
C THR A 293 -9.08 -7.82 -20.03
N LEU A 294 -8.23 -7.86 -19.01
CA LEU A 294 -7.42 -9.05 -18.71
C LEU A 294 -8.08 -9.81 -17.57
N PHE A 295 -8.78 -10.89 -17.88
CA PHE A 295 -9.32 -11.81 -16.88
C PHE A 295 -8.18 -12.59 -16.23
N ALA A 296 -8.21 -12.67 -14.90
CA ALA A 296 -7.36 -13.55 -14.11
C ALA A 296 -8.09 -13.94 -12.81
N PRO A 297 -9.19 -14.70 -12.90
CA PRO A 297 -9.88 -15.20 -11.72
C PRO A 297 -8.93 -16.09 -10.92
N PRO A 298 -8.82 -15.91 -9.60
CA PRO A 298 -7.98 -16.78 -8.79
C PRO A 298 -8.38 -18.26 -8.86
N LEU A 299 -7.41 -19.15 -8.99
CA LEU A 299 -7.61 -20.59 -8.91
C LEU A 299 -7.82 -21.04 -7.46
N PRO A 300 -8.57 -22.12 -7.19
CA PRO A 300 -8.77 -22.62 -5.83
C PRO A 300 -7.45 -22.96 -5.12
N LEU A 301 -7.32 -22.51 -3.87
CA LEU A 301 -6.29 -22.89 -2.91
C LEU A 301 -6.85 -24.03 -2.05
N SER A 302 -6.17 -25.18 -2.06
CA SER A 302 -6.63 -26.38 -1.36
C SER A 302 -6.49 -26.26 0.17
N LEU A 303 -7.31 -26.99 0.92
CA LEU A 303 -7.17 -27.05 2.40
C LEU A 303 -5.83 -27.68 2.80
N GLU A 304 -5.30 -28.62 2.02
CA GLU A 304 -3.96 -29.18 2.25
C GLU A 304 -2.87 -28.10 2.20
N GLU A 305 -2.92 -27.22 1.21
CA GLU A 305 -1.99 -26.09 1.14
C GLU A 305 -2.19 -25.10 2.30
N VAL A 306 -3.44 -24.80 2.68
CA VAL A 306 -3.73 -23.96 3.86
C VAL A 306 -3.10 -24.60 5.11
N HIS A 307 -3.29 -25.90 5.32
CA HIS A 307 -2.72 -26.62 6.46
C HIS A 307 -1.18 -26.64 6.43
N ALA A 308 -0.57 -26.76 5.25
CA ALA A 308 0.87 -26.68 5.07
C ALA A 308 1.40 -25.28 5.44
N GLU A 309 0.72 -24.20 5.03
CA GLU A 309 1.07 -22.83 5.41
C GLU A 309 0.98 -22.65 6.93
N GLU A 310 -0.08 -23.14 7.57
CA GLU A 310 -0.24 -23.08 9.03
C GLU A 310 0.90 -23.81 9.75
N ALA A 311 1.22 -25.04 9.33
CA ALA A 311 2.32 -25.82 9.88
C ALA A 311 3.66 -25.08 9.74
N GLN A 312 3.90 -24.48 8.57
CA GLN A 312 5.12 -23.69 8.32
C GLN A 312 5.18 -22.45 9.22
N GLN A 313 4.08 -21.73 9.42
CA GLN A 313 4.08 -20.55 10.28
C GLN A 313 4.29 -20.92 11.75
N ARG A 314 3.70 -22.02 12.25
CA ARG A 314 3.86 -22.49 13.63
C ARG A 314 5.32 -22.78 14.02
N GLN A 315 6.18 -23.11 13.05
CA GLN A 315 7.61 -23.33 13.30
C GLN A 315 8.40 -22.02 13.51
N LYS A 316 7.82 -20.85 13.16
CA LYS A 316 8.49 -19.55 13.26
C LYS A 316 8.25 -18.94 14.63
N LYS A 317 9.32 -18.67 15.38
CA LYS A 317 9.27 -17.97 16.68
C LYS A 317 8.60 -16.59 16.65
N THR A 318 8.49 -15.97 15.47
CA THR A 318 7.83 -14.67 15.30
C THR A 318 6.31 -14.78 15.15
N PHE A 319 5.77 -16.00 14.98
CA PHE A 319 4.36 -16.29 14.77
C PHE A 319 3.78 -17.01 16.00
N GLU A 320 3.46 -16.24 17.04
CA GLU A 320 2.87 -16.77 18.27
C GLU A 320 1.95 -15.72 18.91
N SER A 321 0.94 -16.18 19.66
CA SER A 321 0.11 -15.32 20.50
C SER A 321 0.93 -14.86 21.71
N LYS A 322 0.89 -13.56 22.03
CA LYS A 322 1.60 -12.99 23.18
C LYS A 322 0.79 -11.89 23.84
N ILE A 323 0.69 -11.98 25.17
CA ILE A 323 0.30 -10.86 26.02
C ILE A 323 1.57 -10.03 26.26
N LEU A 324 1.55 -8.75 25.88
CA LEU A 324 2.70 -7.84 25.98
C LEU A 324 2.48 -6.74 27.04
N ASP A 325 1.26 -6.61 27.53
CA ASP A 325 0.93 -5.76 28.67
C ASP A 325 0.53 -6.62 29.87
N GLU A 326 1.25 -6.49 30.97
CA GLU A 326 1.05 -7.27 32.21
C GLU A 326 -0.32 -7.03 32.87
N HIS A 327 -1.01 -5.95 32.50
CA HIS A 327 -2.32 -5.59 33.01
C HIS A 327 -3.47 -6.26 32.26
N ILE A 328 -3.19 -6.94 31.13
CA ILE A 328 -4.20 -7.75 30.44
C ILE A 328 -4.43 -9.03 31.24
N LEU A 329 -5.69 -9.30 31.56
CA LEU A 329 -6.09 -10.53 32.24
C LEU A 329 -6.57 -11.56 31.20
N GLU A 330 -6.25 -12.82 31.42
CA GLU A 330 -6.70 -13.93 30.57
C GLU A 330 -7.71 -14.79 31.34
N ALA A 331 -8.81 -15.12 30.67
CA ALA A 331 -9.79 -16.11 31.10
C ALA A 331 -9.97 -17.16 30.00
N ARG A 332 -10.24 -18.40 30.40
CA ARG A 332 -10.50 -19.50 29.47
C ARG A 332 -11.81 -20.19 29.77
N SER A 333 -12.45 -20.68 28.72
CA SER A 333 -13.65 -21.52 28.78
C SER A 333 -13.73 -22.43 27.55
N GLU A 334 -14.74 -23.28 27.50
CA GLU A 334 -15.03 -24.15 26.35
C GLU A 334 -16.51 -24.04 26.01
N SER A 335 -16.86 -24.01 24.72
CA SER A 335 -18.25 -24.07 24.28
C SER A 335 -18.32 -24.54 22.82
N ASN A 336 -19.27 -25.44 22.51
CA ASN A 336 -19.43 -26.06 21.19
C ASN A 336 -18.11 -26.62 20.62
N GLY A 337 -17.28 -27.21 21.49
CA GLY A 337 -15.97 -27.77 21.14
C GLY A 337 -14.85 -26.75 20.86
N TYR A 338 -15.13 -25.44 20.95
CA TYR A 338 -14.09 -24.41 20.83
C TYR A 338 -13.40 -24.20 22.18
N ASP A 339 -12.06 -24.20 22.17
CA ASP A 339 -11.30 -23.56 23.25
C ASP A 339 -11.45 -22.04 23.12
N ILE A 340 -11.90 -21.39 24.18
CA ILE A 340 -12.17 -19.96 24.20
C ILE A 340 -11.14 -19.27 25.09
N GLU A 341 -10.43 -18.29 24.52
CA GLU A 341 -9.43 -17.45 25.19
C GLU A 341 -9.94 -16.01 25.24
N GLN A 342 -10.31 -15.48 26.40
CA GLN A 342 -10.72 -14.10 26.58
C GLN A 342 -9.61 -13.27 27.24
N TYR A 343 -9.25 -12.18 26.57
CA TYR A 343 -8.26 -11.20 27.02
C TYR A 343 -8.99 -9.92 27.44
N LEU A 344 -8.97 -9.58 28.73
CA LEU A 344 -9.58 -8.37 29.27
C LEU A 344 -8.59 -7.20 29.18
N LEU A 345 -8.98 -6.15 28.46
CA LEU A 345 -8.11 -5.01 28.16
C LEU A 345 -8.34 -3.88 29.18
N PRO A 346 -7.26 -3.35 29.81
CA PRO A 346 -7.37 -2.26 30.76
C PRO A 346 -7.63 -0.91 30.10
N ASP A 347 -8.10 0.09 30.84
CA ASP A 347 -8.09 1.48 30.37
C ASP A 347 -6.63 1.99 30.33
N PRO A 348 -6.13 2.49 29.18
CA PRO A 348 -4.80 3.09 29.13
C PRO A 348 -4.61 4.29 30.08
N LEU A 349 -5.70 4.95 30.51
CA LEU A 349 -5.69 6.04 31.49
C LEU A 349 -5.85 5.58 32.94
N ASN A 350 -6.41 4.38 33.15
CA ASN A 350 -6.60 3.78 34.47
C ASN A 350 -6.46 2.25 34.35
N VAL A 351 -5.23 1.77 34.51
CA VAL A 351 -4.90 0.35 34.30
C VAL A 351 -5.60 -0.61 35.28
N SER A 352 -6.25 -0.10 36.32
CA SER A 352 -7.06 -0.90 37.25
C SER A 352 -8.49 -1.13 36.76
N ALA A 353 -8.95 -0.37 35.77
CA ALA A 353 -10.28 -0.52 35.16
C ALA A 353 -10.17 -1.35 33.88
N ILE A 354 -11.06 -2.33 33.70
CA ILE A 354 -11.22 -3.06 32.43
C ILE A 354 -12.25 -2.33 31.59
N ILE A 355 -11.94 -2.09 30.31
CA ILE A 355 -12.80 -1.33 29.40
C ILE A 355 -13.40 -2.17 28.26
N GLY A 356 -13.08 -3.47 28.26
CA GLY A 356 -13.66 -4.46 27.36
C GLY A 356 -12.75 -5.67 27.17
N SER A 357 -13.03 -6.46 26.15
CA SER A 357 -12.36 -7.73 25.93
C SER A 357 -12.07 -8.02 24.46
N VAL A 358 -11.04 -8.82 24.22
CA VAL A 358 -10.81 -9.53 22.95
C VAL A 358 -10.91 -11.02 23.24
N THR A 359 -11.84 -11.73 22.62
CA THR A 359 -12.07 -13.16 22.79
C THR A 359 -11.69 -13.91 21.52
N VAL A 360 -11.02 -15.05 21.64
CA VAL A 360 -10.65 -15.92 20.53
C VAL A 360 -11.28 -17.29 20.72
N PHE A 361 -12.02 -17.76 19.72
CA PHE A 361 -12.56 -19.10 19.64
C PHE A 361 -11.65 -19.91 18.71
N ARG A 362 -10.98 -20.91 19.27
CA ARG A 362 -10.02 -21.77 18.54
C ARG A 362 -10.73 -22.89 17.83
N ALA A 363 -10.66 -22.89 16.51
CA ALA A 363 -11.26 -23.96 15.72
C ALA A 363 -10.33 -25.17 15.66
N THR A 364 -10.91 -26.36 15.86
CA THR A 364 -10.22 -27.64 15.60
C THR A 364 -10.52 -28.11 14.18
N ARG A 365 -9.72 -29.08 13.68
CA ARG A 365 -10.00 -29.71 12.38
C ARG A 365 -11.37 -30.39 12.34
N ALA A 366 -11.82 -30.97 13.45
CA ALA A 366 -13.13 -31.61 13.53
C ALA A 366 -14.27 -30.58 13.42
N ILE A 367 -14.13 -29.43 14.08
CA ILE A 367 -15.07 -28.32 13.96
C ILE A 367 -15.12 -27.82 12.52
N ASN A 368 -13.95 -27.61 11.90
CA ASN A 368 -13.87 -27.09 10.53
C ASN A 368 -14.49 -28.03 9.48
N ALA A 369 -14.33 -29.34 9.66
CA ALA A 369 -14.80 -30.37 8.73
C ALA A 369 -16.29 -30.73 8.89
N SER A 370 -16.97 -30.20 9.92
CA SER A 370 -18.39 -30.46 10.15
C SER A 370 -19.26 -29.88 9.02
N GLU A 371 -20.47 -30.42 8.84
CA GLU A 371 -21.39 -29.95 7.79
C GLU A 371 -21.81 -28.48 8.04
N GLY A 372 -21.70 -27.62 7.03
CA GLY A 372 -22.00 -26.19 7.17
C GLY A 372 -20.96 -25.41 7.99
N ALA A 373 -19.73 -25.90 8.05
CA ALA A 373 -18.64 -25.32 8.85
C ALA A 373 -17.54 -24.68 7.98
N PRO A 374 -16.46 -24.11 8.58
CA PRO A 374 -15.44 -23.34 7.87
C PRO A 374 -14.82 -23.97 6.62
N ASP A 375 -14.62 -25.29 6.54
CA ASP A 375 -14.05 -25.94 5.35
C ASP A 375 -14.99 -25.81 4.14
N GLN A 376 -16.30 -26.00 4.36
CA GLN A 376 -17.32 -25.84 3.32
C GLN A 376 -17.51 -24.37 2.94
N MET A 377 -17.49 -23.45 3.92
CA MET A 377 -17.51 -22.00 3.67
C MET A 377 -16.32 -21.55 2.81
N TRP A 378 -15.13 -22.09 3.08
CA TRP A 378 -13.93 -21.82 2.31
C TRP A 378 -14.06 -22.28 0.86
N GLY A 379 -14.54 -23.51 0.62
CA GLY A 379 -14.80 -24.02 -0.72
C GLY A 379 -15.76 -23.14 -1.51
N LEU A 380 -16.88 -22.76 -0.90
CA LEU A 380 -17.91 -21.92 -1.53
C LEU A 380 -17.41 -20.50 -1.80
N LEU A 381 -16.76 -19.84 -0.83
CA LEU A 381 -16.22 -18.49 -1.05
C LEU A 381 -15.21 -18.43 -2.18
N GLN A 382 -14.34 -19.43 -2.32
CA GLN A 382 -13.40 -19.47 -3.44
C GLN A 382 -14.11 -19.55 -4.80
N HIS A 383 -15.22 -20.27 -4.87
CA HIS A 383 -16.06 -20.30 -6.06
C HIS A 383 -16.78 -18.96 -6.25
N ASP A 384 -17.53 -18.50 -5.25
CA ASP A 384 -18.44 -17.35 -5.35
C ASP A 384 -17.68 -16.07 -5.67
N THR A 385 -16.50 -15.87 -5.05
CA THR A 385 -15.65 -14.69 -5.31
C THR A 385 -15.15 -14.58 -6.74
N THR A 386 -15.18 -15.67 -7.52
CA THR A 386 -14.83 -15.65 -8.95
C THR A 386 -16.01 -15.35 -9.87
N GLN A 387 -17.23 -15.32 -9.33
CA GLN A 387 -18.47 -14.98 -10.03
C GLN A 387 -18.84 -13.49 -9.77
N ASP A 388 -20.10 -13.17 -9.47
CA ASP A 388 -20.56 -11.81 -9.18
C ASP A 388 -20.60 -11.49 -7.67
N PHE A 389 -19.50 -11.74 -6.96
CA PHE A 389 -19.43 -11.45 -5.51
C PHE A 389 -19.24 -9.96 -5.20
N GLY A 390 -18.80 -9.16 -6.16
CA GLY A 390 -18.60 -7.71 -5.97
C GLY A 390 -17.28 -7.29 -5.30
N PHE A 391 -16.31 -8.21 -5.14
CA PHE A 391 -15.01 -7.89 -4.54
C PHE A 391 -14.19 -6.87 -5.35
N ARG A 392 -13.97 -5.72 -4.72
CA ARG A 392 -13.22 -4.60 -5.30
C ARG A 392 -12.31 -3.94 -4.28
N ARG A 393 -11.18 -3.39 -4.76
CA ARG A 393 -10.39 -2.44 -3.96
C ARG A 393 -11.08 -1.09 -3.96
N GLN A 394 -11.09 -0.42 -2.81
CA GLN A 394 -11.81 0.83 -2.62
C GLN A 394 -10.84 2.01 -2.47
N PRO A 395 -11.20 3.23 -2.93
CA PRO A 395 -10.43 4.43 -2.65
C PRO A 395 -10.28 4.68 -1.15
N ALA A 396 -9.04 4.68 -0.66
CA ALA A 396 -8.71 4.90 0.75
C ALA A 396 -8.18 6.30 1.03
N ILE A 397 -7.55 6.94 0.04
CA ILE A 397 -6.95 8.27 0.17
C ILE A 397 -7.31 9.06 -1.09
N HIS A 398 -7.72 10.31 -0.93
CA HIS A 398 -7.96 11.29 -2.00
C HIS A 398 -8.83 10.76 -3.17
N PRO A 399 -10.03 10.20 -2.90
CA PRO A 399 -10.89 9.63 -3.93
C PRO A 399 -11.15 10.61 -5.08
N GLY A 400 -11.02 10.13 -6.32
CA GLY A 400 -11.23 10.91 -7.55
C GLY A 400 -10.10 11.89 -7.92
N LEU A 401 -9.04 12.01 -7.10
CA LEU A 401 -7.90 12.89 -7.41
C LEU A 401 -6.74 12.09 -8.03
N PRO A 402 -5.81 12.73 -8.77
CA PRO A 402 -4.60 12.07 -9.33
C PRO A 402 -3.67 11.41 -8.30
N THR A 403 -3.91 11.69 -7.00
CA THR A 403 -3.18 11.11 -5.87
C THR A 403 -3.97 10.04 -5.12
N GLU A 404 -5.09 9.60 -5.70
CA GLU A 404 -5.95 8.57 -5.11
C GLU A 404 -5.15 7.29 -4.85
N LYS A 405 -5.31 6.71 -3.66
CA LYS A 405 -4.74 5.41 -3.33
C LYS A 405 -5.85 4.46 -2.92
N LEU A 406 -5.94 3.33 -3.61
CA LEU A 406 -6.84 2.24 -3.27
C LEU A 406 -6.32 1.44 -2.06
N THR A 407 -7.24 0.77 -1.36
CA THR A 407 -6.94 -0.29 -0.39
C THR A 407 -6.03 -1.35 -1.00
N ARG A 408 -5.36 -2.16 -0.17
CA ARG A 408 -4.59 -3.33 -0.66
C ARG A 408 -5.49 -4.54 -0.89
N ASN A 409 -6.43 -4.74 0.04
CA ASN A 409 -7.41 -5.81 0.05
C ASN A 409 -8.66 -5.46 -0.77
N PHE A 410 -9.47 -6.48 -1.03
CA PHE A 410 -10.72 -6.41 -1.78
C PHE A 410 -11.90 -6.57 -0.82
N LEU A 411 -12.95 -5.80 -1.05
CA LEU A 411 -14.02 -5.59 -0.08
C LEU A 411 -15.39 -5.78 -0.75
N GLN A 412 -16.32 -6.39 -0.03
CA GLN A 412 -17.75 -6.37 -0.32
C GLN A 412 -18.48 -6.29 1.03
N ASN A 413 -19.38 -5.32 1.17
CA ASN A 413 -20.20 -5.17 2.37
C ASN A 413 -21.60 -5.76 2.14
N TRP A 414 -22.15 -6.40 3.17
CA TRP A 414 -23.48 -6.97 3.18
C TRP A 414 -24.27 -6.42 4.37
N GLY A 415 -25.56 -6.16 4.18
CA GLY A 415 -26.42 -5.62 5.23
C GLY A 415 -26.39 -4.09 5.30
N ALA A 416 -26.41 -3.56 6.51
CA ALA A 416 -26.32 -2.14 6.78
C ALA A 416 -25.10 -1.50 6.10
N PRO A 417 -25.24 -0.33 5.46
CA PRO A 417 -24.12 0.39 4.88
C PRO A 417 -23.16 0.83 5.98
N TYR A 418 -21.87 0.57 5.76
CA TYR A 418 -20.83 0.89 6.73
C TYR A 418 -19.57 1.42 6.06
N LYS A 419 -18.96 2.43 6.69
CA LYS A 419 -17.74 3.10 6.22
C LYS A 419 -16.63 2.95 7.27
N PHE A 420 -15.92 1.82 7.27
CA PHE A 420 -14.69 1.65 8.04
C PHE A 420 -13.51 2.22 7.26
N ALA A 421 -13.08 3.44 7.57
CA ALA A 421 -12.03 4.19 6.86
C ALA A 421 -12.27 4.47 5.34
N VAL A 422 -12.96 3.60 4.61
CA VAL A 422 -13.29 3.67 3.18
C VAL A 422 -14.78 3.45 2.97
N ASN A 423 -15.33 4.02 1.91
CA ASN A 423 -16.73 3.80 1.54
C ASN A 423 -16.84 2.52 0.71
N VAL A 424 -17.63 1.55 1.16
CA VAL A 424 -17.89 0.30 0.45
C VAL A 424 -19.38 0.25 0.12
N HIS A 425 -19.70 0.00 -1.15
CA HIS A 425 -21.09 -0.25 -1.54
C HIS A 425 -21.62 -1.49 -0.80
N SER A 426 -22.75 -1.34 -0.12
CA SER A 426 -23.40 -2.44 0.59
C SER A 426 -24.44 -3.12 -0.29
N ARG A 427 -24.46 -4.46 -0.29
CA ARG A 427 -25.55 -5.26 -0.85
C ARG A 427 -26.47 -5.75 0.28
N PRO A 428 -27.77 -5.94 0.05
CA PRO A 428 -28.67 -6.49 1.07
C PRO A 428 -28.27 -7.92 1.45
N PHE A 429 -28.58 -8.35 2.68
CA PHE A 429 -28.37 -9.74 3.08
C PHE A 429 -29.17 -10.76 2.25
N SER A 430 -30.29 -10.35 1.65
CA SER A 430 -31.07 -11.20 0.74
C SER A 430 -30.30 -11.61 -0.53
N GLU A 431 -29.21 -10.90 -0.87
CA GLU A 431 -28.32 -11.24 -1.99
C GLU A 431 -27.04 -11.97 -1.53
N ALA A 432 -26.80 -12.08 -0.23
CA ALA A 432 -25.62 -12.75 0.29
C ALA A 432 -25.74 -14.27 0.14
N PRO A 433 -24.67 -14.99 -0.25
CA PRO A 433 -24.67 -16.45 -0.21
C PRO A 433 -25.01 -16.99 1.18
N ASP A 434 -25.76 -18.10 1.25
CA ASP A 434 -26.15 -18.73 2.52
C ASP A 434 -24.96 -18.98 3.46
N SER A 435 -23.78 -19.30 2.90
CA SER A 435 -22.55 -19.51 3.66
C SER A 435 -22.08 -18.26 4.43
N LEU A 436 -22.34 -17.06 3.89
CA LEU A 436 -22.07 -15.80 4.58
C LEU A 436 -23.08 -15.55 5.71
N ILE A 437 -24.36 -15.84 5.48
CA ILE A 437 -25.37 -15.73 6.54
C ILE A 437 -25.10 -16.74 7.66
N GLY A 438 -24.67 -17.96 7.32
CA GLY A 438 -24.21 -18.93 8.32
C GLY A 438 -22.98 -18.47 9.09
N ALA A 439 -22.04 -17.77 8.45
CA ALA A 439 -20.93 -17.13 9.14
C ALA A 439 -21.40 -16.00 10.08
N LEU A 440 -22.37 -15.20 9.66
CA LEU A 440 -23.01 -14.17 10.49
C LEU A 440 -23.63 -14.79 11.75
N LYS A 441 -24.43 -15.85 11.61
CA LYS A 441 -25.05 -16.55 12.75
C LYS A 441 -24.01 -17.15 13.71
N ARG A 442 -22.94 -17.75 13.16
CA ARG A 442 -21.80 -18.23 13.96
C ARG A 442 -21.14 -17.10 14.74
N MET A 443 -20.97 -15.94 14.12
CA MET A 443 -20.42 -14.76 14.78
C MET A 443 -21.39 -14.16 15.82
N GLN A 444 -22.71 -14.21 15.61
CA GLN A 444 -23.70 -13.80 16.61
C GLN A 444 -23.60 -14.67 17.87
N TRP A 445 -23.54 -15.99 17.71
CA TRP A 445 -23.30 -16.91 18.83
C TRP A 445 -21.99 -16.59 19.56
N ALA A 446 -20.88 -16.41 18.82
CA ALA A 446 -19.58 -16.10 19.42
C ALA A 446 -19.61 -14.73 20.13
N GLY A 447 -20.33 -13.76 19.56
CA GLY A 447 -20.61 -12.45 20.14
C GLY A 447 -21.32 -12.58 21.48
N GLN A 448 -22.47 -13.26 21.51
CA GLN A 448 -23.23 -13.53 22.73
C GLN A 448 -22.35 -14.21 23.78
N LYS A 449 -21.66 -15.30 23.41
CA LYS A 449 -20.79 -16.03 24.34
C LYS A 449 -19.66 -15.17 24.90
N SER A 450 -19.10 -14.27 24.09
CA SER A 450 -18.08 -13.34 24.56
C SER A 450 -18.63 -12.34 25.57
N VAL A 451 -19.83 -11.82 25.33
CA VAL A 451 -20.52 -10.88 26.25
C VAL A 451 -20.90 -11.58 27.55
N ASP A 452 -21.42 -12.81 27.49
CA ASP A 452 -21.76 -13.64 28.66
C ASP A 452 -20.58 -13.84 29.63
N MET A 453 -19.34 -13.78 29.12
CA MET A 453 -18.12 -13.90 29.93
C MET A 453 -17.68 -12.59 30.60
N THR A 454 -18.30 -11.46 30.23
CA THR A 454 -18.06 -10.13 30.80
C THR A 454 -19.10 -9.78 31.87
N ASN A 455 -19.09 -8.53 32.34
CA ASN A 455 -20.13 -8.00 33.24
C ASN A 455 -21.24 -7.26 32.48
N ASP A 456 -21.13 -7.12 31.15
CA ASP A 456 -22.18 -6.54 30.32
C ASP A 456 -23.29 -7.56 30.08
N THR A 457 -24.54 -7.09 30.03
CA THR A 457 -25.73 -7.97 30.02
C THR A 457 -26.30 -8.25 28.65
N ASP A 458 -26.06 -7.37 27.67
CA ASP A 458 -26.82 -7.38 26.42
C ASP A 458 -25.91 -7.38 25.19
N PHE A 459 -25.81 -8.55 24.55
CA PHE A 459 -25.31 -8.64 23.18
C PHE A 459 -26.36 -8.08 22.22
N ILE A 460 -25.93 -7.30 21.24
CA ILE A 460 -26.79 -6.75 20.20
C ILE A 460 -26.43 -7.44 18.89
N ASP A 461 -27.45 -8.01 18.26
CA ASP A 461 -27.31 -8.70 16.99
C ASP A 461 -26.70 -7.82 15.90
N PHE A 462 -25.87 -8.45 15.08
CA PHE A 462 -25.23 -7.81 13.95
C PHE A 462 -26.24 -7.53 12.83
N ASN A 463 -26.04 -6.42 12.13
CA ASN A 463 -26.79 -6.07 10.93
C ASN A 463 -25.87 -5.72 9.75
N GLU A 464 -24.56 -5.92 9.89
CA GLU A 464 -23.56 -5.78 8.83
C GLU A 464 -22.63 -6.99 8.82
N LEU A 465 -22.20 -7.38 7.62
CA LEU A 465 -21.08 -8.29 7.39
C LEU A 465 -20.20 -7.75 6.27
N LEU A 466 -18.97 -7.40 6.62
CA LEU A 466 -17.92 -7.07 5.67
C LEU A 466 -17.10 -8.31 5.31
N SER A 467 -17.10 -8.65 4.03
CA SER A 467 -16.21 -9.64 3.44
C SER A 467 -14.92 -8.97 2.94
N ILE A 468 -13.76 -9.49 3.36
CA ILE A 468 -12.44 -8.99 2.94
C ILE A 468 -11.63 -10.11 2.31
N GLY A 469 -11.22 -9.93 1.05
CA GLY A 469 -10.26 -10.77 0.34
C GLY A 469 -8.84 -10.24 0.43
N TYR A 470 -7.91 -11.10 0.86
CA TYR A 470 -6.47 -10.83 0.93
C TYR A 470 -5.74 -11.70 -0.10
N MET A 471 -4.99 -11.04 -0.98
CA MET A 471 -3.93 -11.66 -1.78
C MET A 471 -2.62 -11.70 -0.99
N GLU A 472 -1.60 -12.34 -1.54
CA GLU A 472 -0.28 -12.44 -0.93
C GLU A 472 0.32 -11.05 -0.62
N GLU A 473 0.91 -10.93 0.57
CA GLU A 473 1.42 -9.68 1.15
C GLU A 473 0.38 -8.55 1.33
N ASP A 474 -0.92 -8.83 1.18
CA ASP A 474 -1.94 -7.90 1.66
C ASP A 474 -1.92 -7.81 3.17
N LYS A 475 -2.38 -6.67 3.68
CA LYS A 475 -2.51 -6.38 5.10
C LYS A 475 -3.43 -5.20 5.30
N ILE A 476 -4.03 -5.15 6.47
CA ILE A 476 -4.64 -3.92 6.98
C ILE A 476 -3.70 -3.35 8.04
N SER A 477 -3.42 -2.05 7.94
CA SER A 477 -2.55 -1.37 8.91
C SER A 477 -3.30 -1.12 10.22
N TYR A 478 -2.62 -0.54 11.20
CA TYR A 478 -3.28 -0.15 12.45
C TYR A 478 -4.44 0.81 12.18
N HIS A 479 -5.63 0.43 12.61
CA HIS A 479 -6.87 1.20 12.55
C HIS A 479 -7.72 0.86 13.78
N ASP A 480 -8.85 1.52 13.93
CA ASP A 480 -9.83 1.24 14.97
C ASP A 480 -11.25 1.21 14.38
N ASP A 481 -12.19 0.69 15.18
CA ASP A 481 -13.63 0.70 14.91
C ASP A 481 -14.33 1.70 15.87
N GLY A 482 -13.67 2.83 16.18
CA GLY A 482 -14.11 3.78 17.21
C GLY A 482 -15.16 4.79 16.75
N GLU A 483 -15.78 4.59 15.59
CA GLU A 483 -16.83 5.45 15.04
C GLU A 483 -18.11 5.42 15.90
N ASP A 484 -18.74 6.57 16.10
CA ASP A 484 -19.97 6.69 16.92
C ASP A 484 -21.20 5.98 16.31
N THR A 485 -21.08 5.47 15.10
CA THR A 485 -22.13 4.71 14.39
C THR A 485 -22.03 3.20 14.60
N LEU A 486 -21.06 2.73 15.39
CA LEU A 486 -20.77 1.31 15.61
C LEU A 486 -21.15 0.86 17.03
N GLY A 487 -21.83 -0.28 17.14
CA GLY A 487 -22.18 -0.93 18.40
C GLY A 487 -20.97 -1.55 19.11
N PRO A 488 -21.10 -1.97 20.38
CA PRO A 488 -19.94 -2.33 21.20
C PRO A 488 -19.19 -3.60 20.74
N THR A 489 -19.82 -4.45 19.94
CA THR A 489 -19.28 -5.76 19.55
C THR A 489 -18.89 -5.80 18.08
N VAL A 490 -17.69 -6.29 17.81
CA VAL A 490 -17.19 -6.60 16.46
C VAL A 490 -16.70 -8.05 16.48
N ALA A 491 -17.15 -8.87 15.55
CA ALA A 491 -16.71 -10.26 15.43
C ALA A 491 -16.08 -10.51 14.06
N THR A 492 -15.05 -11.34 13.97
CA THR A 492 -14.45 -11.73 12.70
C THR A 492 -14.12 -13.21 12.62
N LEU A 493 -14.58 -13.87 11.56
CA LEU A 493 -14.23 -15.24 11.19
C LEU A 493 -13.06 -15.24 10.19
N SER A 494 -12.06 -16.08 10.44
CA SER A 494 -10.86 -16.23 9.62
C SER A 494 -10.93 -17.47 8.73
N LEU A 495 -10.79 -17.33 7.41
CA LEU A 495 -10.82 -18.45 6.47
C LEU A 495 -9.58 -18.45 5.55
N GLY A 496 -8.97 -19.62 5.31
CA GLY A 496 -7.76 -19.75 4.50
C GLY A 496 -6.46 -19.51 5.27
N SER A 497 -5.49 -18.85 4.63
CA SER A 497 -4.13 -18.67 5.14
C SER A 497 -4.06 -18.08 6.57
N PRO A 498 -3.06 -18.49 7.38
CA PRO A 498 -2.89 -18.00 8.74
C PRO A 498 -2.60 -16.49 8.78
N SER A 499 -2.90 -15.84 9.91
CA SER A 499 -2.61 -14.41 10.08
C SER A 499 -2.20 -14.04 11.51
N LEU A 500 -1.58 -12.86 11.64
CA LEU A 500 -1.30 -12.23 12.93
C LEU A 500 -2.18 -11.00 13.12
N MET A 501 -2.99 -11.00 14.17
CA MET A 501 -3.67 -9.82 14.69
C MET A 501 -2.81 -9.18 15.78
N SER A 502 -2.73 -7.86 15.82
CA SER A 502 -1.94 -7.14 16.82
C SER A 502 -2.66 -5.90 17.28
N PHE A 503 -2.62 -5.65 18.59
CA PHE A 503 -3.24 -4.51 19.25
C PHE A 503 -2.17 -3.58 19.82
N LYS A 504 -2.41 -2.28 19.76
CA LYS A 504 -1.60 -1.26 20.43
C LYS A 504 -2.48 -0.16 21.02
N THR A 505 -2.01 0.51 22.06
CA THR A 505 -2.66 1.71 22.59
C THR A 505 -2.55 2.86 21.60
N LYS A 506 -3.59 3.71 21.49
CA LYS A 506 -3.53 4.96 20.73
C LYS A 506 -2.60 5.96 21.43
N LYS A 507 -1.81 6.68 20.64
CA LYS A 507 -0.87 7.70 21.12
C LYS A 507 -1.55 8.80 21.95
N SER A 508 -2.80 9.14 21.65
CA SER A 508 -3.61 10.14 22.38
C SER A 508 -3.83 9.77 23.85
N TYR A 509 -3.80 8.49 24.20
CA TYR A 509 -4.03 8.02 25.57
C TYR A 509 -2.72 7.69 26.30
N ALA A 510 -1.78 7.03 25.63
CA ALA A 510 -0.56 6.51 26.27
C ALA A 510 0.70 7.36 26.01
N GLY A 511 0.61 8.48 25.29
CA GLY A 511 1.73 9.34 24.88
C GLY A 511 2.69 8.70 23.85
N LYS A 512 2.66 7.37 23.70
CA LYS A 512 3.41 6.59 22.72
C LYS A 512 2.59 5.40 22.22
N ASP A 513 2.92 4.91 21.04
CA ASP A 513 2.40 3.64 20.53
C ASP A 513 3.06 2.48 21.29
N LYS A 514 2.28 1.75 22.10
CA LYS A 514 2.74 0.54 22.79
C LYS A 514 1.92 -0.64 22.31
N LYS A 515 2.56 -1.66 21.72
CA LYS A 515 1.90 -2.92 21.36
C LYS A 515 1.58 -3.70 22.65
N VAL A 516 0.35 -4.17 22.80
CA VAL A 516 -0.16 -4.77 24.04
C VAL A 516 -0.58 -6.22 23.91
N LEU A 517 -1.04 -6.64 22.73
CA LEU A 517 -1.52 -8.00 22.49
C LEU A 517 -1.19 -8.41 21.05
N GLN A 518 -0.81 -9.66 20.87
CA GLN A 518 -0.66 -10.31 19.57
C GLN A 518 -1.39 -11.65 19.61
N LEU A 519 -2.17 -11.94 18.57
CA LEU A 519 -2.91 -13.19 18.45
C LEU A 519 -2.59 -13.81 17.09
N THR A 520 -2.30 -15.12 17.08
CA THR A 520 -2.35 -15.90 15.85
C THR A 520 -3.79 -16.25 15.51
N MET A 521 -4.15 -16.22 14.23
CA MET A 521 -5.47 -16.65 13.74
C MET A 521 -5.27 -17.69 12.64
N PHE A 522 -5.97 -18.79 12.76
CA PHE A 522 -5.94 -19.92 11.82
C PHE A 522 -7.27 -20.07 11.08
N HIS A 523 -7.35 -21.03 10.16
CA HIS A 523 -8.59 -21.36 9.47
C HIS A 523 -9.67 -21.79 10.47
N GLY A 524 -10.82 -21.11 10.45
CA GLY A 524 -11.97 -21.37 11.31
C GLY A 524 -11.99 -20.57 12.62
N ASP A 525 -10.88 -19.94 13.02
CA ASP A 525 -10.83 -19.15 14.25
C ASP A 525 -11.78 -17.94 14.15
N VAL A 526 -12.48 -17.65 15.26
CA VAL A 526 -13.29 -16.44 15.42
C VAL A 526 -12.65 -15.54 16.46
N VAL A 527 -12.57 -14.23 16.18
CA VAL A 527 -12.15 -13.21 17.15
C VAL A 527 -13.28 -12.24 17.39
N VAL A 528 -13.62 -11.99 18.65
CA VAL A 528 -14.65 -11.04 19.07
C VAL A 528 -14.00 -9.94 19.90
N MET A 529 -14.26 -8.69 19.55
CA MET A 529 -13.86 -7.50 20.30
C MET A 529 -15.13 -6.89 20.88
N HIS A 530 -15.20 -6.74 22.21
CA HIS A 530 -16.37 -6.20 22.90
C HIS A 530 -16.03 -5.06 23.85
N GLY A 531 -16.75 -3.94 23.71
CA GLY A 531 -16.71 -2.77 24.56
C GLY A 531 -16.39 -1.50 23.77
N THR A 532 -17.28 -0.51 23.73
CA THR A 532 -17.11 0.72 22.93
C THR A 532 -15.78 1.43 23.20
N ARG A 533 -15.32 1.41 24.45
CA ARG A 533 -14.06 2.07 24.84
C ARG A 533 -12.82 1.37 24.28
N ILE A 534 -12.85 0.07 24.01
CA ILE A 534 -11.67 -0.61 23.40
C ILE A 534 -11.45 -0.09 21.98
N HIS A 535 -12.53 0.09 21.22
CA HIS A 535 -12.48 0.61 19.85
C HIS A 535 -11.97 2.06 19.84
N GLN A 536 -12.30 2.84 20.87
CA GLN A 536 -11.79 4.20 21.01
C GLN A 536 -10.34 4.30 21.49
N ALA A 537 -9.88 3.38 22.35
CA ALA A 537 -8.58 3.49 23.03
C ALA A 537 -7.45 2.67 22.39
N TYR A 538 -7.80 1.60 21.67
CA TYR A 538 -6.86 0.68 21.04
C TYR A 538 -6.94 0.75 19.52
N LEU A 539 -5.83 0.43 18.87
CA LEU A 539 -5.73 0.19 17.43
C LEU A 539 -5.39 -1.27 17.20
N HIS A 540 -5.93 -1.86 16.16
CA HIS A 540 -5.63 -3.22 15.75
C HIS A 540 -5.17 -3.28 14.29
N LYS A 541 -4.40 -4.31 13.94
CA LYS A 541 -3.96 -4.60 12.58
C LYS A 541 -3.99 -6.10 12.32
N VAL A 542 -4.14 -6.50 11.06
CA VAL A 542 -4.05 -7.90 10.63
C VAL A 542 -3.04 -8.04 9.49
N VAL A 543 -2.13 -9.01 9.64
CA VAL A 543 -1.13 -9.36 8.64
C VAL A 543 -1.25 -10.86 8.31
N PRO A 544 -1.92 -11.21 7.21
CA PRO A 544 -1.89 -12.55 6.62
C PRO A 544 -0.46 -13.05 6.34
N LYS A 545 -0.29 -14.37 6.41
CA LYS A 545 0.98 -15.09 6.28
C LYS A 545 0.86 -16.30 5.35
N GLY A 546 0.25 -16.09 4.19
CA GLY A 546 0.11 -17.10 3.13
C GLY A 546 -0.42 -16.49 1.84
N LYS A 547 -0.83 -17.36 0.91
CA LYS A 547 -1.25 -17.01 -0.45
C LYS A 547 -2.64 -16.37 -0.52
N ARG A 548 -3.58 -16.74 0.35
CA ARG A 548 -4.97 -16.25 0.29
C ARG A 548 -5.73 -16.41 1.60
N ARG A 549 -6.38 -15.33 2.04
CA ARG A 549 -7.24 -15.34 3.22
C ARG A 549 -8.53 -14.58 2.95
N PHE A 550 -9.63 -15.04 3.51
CA PHE A 550 -10.85 -14.26 3.68
C PHE A 550 -11.05 -13.92 5.16
N ALA A 551 -11.50 -12.70 5.43
CA ALA A 551 -12.07 -12.32 6.73
C ALA A 551 -13.52 -11.94 6.52
N LEU A 552 -14.41 -12.52 7.31
CA LEU A 552 -15.80 -12.09 7.40
C LEU A 552 -15.93 -11.36 8.73
N THR A 553 -16.31 -10.09 8.72
CA THR A 553 -16.36 -9.25 9.93
C THR A 553 -17.77 -8.74 10.10
N CYS A 554 -18.38 -9.01 11.24
CA CYS A 554 -19.73 -8.57 11.56
C CYS A 554 -19.75 -7.47 12.62
N ARG A 555 -20.68 -6.54 12.44
CA ARG A 555 -20.87 -5.37 13.29
C ARG A 555 -22.36 -5.06 13.47
N LYS A 556 -22.64 -4.31 14.52
CA LYS A 556 -23.92 -3.61 14.67
C LYS A 556 -23.70 -2.15 14.25
N ILE A 557 -24.39 -1.72 13.20
CA ILE A 557 -24.46 -0.32 12.78
C ILE A 557 -25.70 0.31 13.40
N VAL A 558 -25.52 1.46 14.05
CA VAL A 558 -26.57 2.29 14.65
C VAL A 558 -27.24 3.09 13.54
N LEU A 559 -28.34 2.56 13.01
CA LEU A 559 -29.04 3.14 11.84
C LEU A 559 -29.77 4.43 12.18
N GLU A 560 -30.06 4.66 13.46
CA GLU A 560 -30.72 5.86 13.97
C GLU A 560 -29.88 7.12 13.72
N ASN A 561 -28.56 6.97 13.54
CA ASN A 561 -27.63 8.04 13.24
C ASN A 561 -27.60 8.43 11.75
N ILE A 562 -28.37 7.74 10.88
CA ILE A 562 -28.53 8.10 9.48
C ILE A 562 -29.60 9.20 9.40
N GLU A 563 -29.20 10.41 9.01
CA GLU A 563 -30.07 11.59 8.96
C GLU A 563 -31.11 11.54 7.83
N ASP A 564 -30.75 10.91 6.71
CA ASP A 564 -31.62 10.79 5.54
C ASP A 564 -32.59 9.59 5.72
N ASP A 565 -33.89 9.89 5.72
CA ASP A 565 -34.95 8.90 5.97
C ASP A 565 -35.02 7.80 4.91
N ASP A 566 -34.78 8.14 3.64
CA ASP A 566 -34.82 7.17 2.54
C ASP A 566 -33.59 6.24 2.62
N VAL A 567 -32.40 6.81 2.86
CA VAL A 567 -31.18 6.03 3.06
C VAL A 567 -31.29 5.15 4.30
N ARG A 568 -31.92 5.65 5.36
CA ARG A 568 -32.15 4.87 6.60
C ARG A 568 -33.13 3.73 6.35
N ALA A 569 -34.23 3.97 5.62
CA ALA A 569 -35.18 2.92 5.27
C ALA A 569 -34.53 1.83 4.40
N GLU A 570 -33.71 2.23 3.42
CA GLU A 570 -32.91 1.31 2.62
C GLU A 570 -31.92 0.51 3.48
N ALA A 571 -31.22 1.16 4.41
CA ALA A 571 -30.31 0.49 5.33
C ALA A 571 -31.01 -0.53 6.23
N VAL A 572 -32.22 -0.22 6.72
CA VAL A 572 -33.07 -1.16 7.47
C VAL A 572 -33.44 -2.35 6.60
N GLN A 573 -33.88 -2.11 5.37
CA GLN A 573 -34.26 -3.18 4.43
C GLN A 573 -33.06 -4.09 4.11
N ASN A 574 -31.89 -3.50 3.84
CA ASN A 574 -30.67 -4.24 3.53
C ASN A 574 -30.20 -5.09 4.72
N SER A 575 -30.50 -4.65 5.95
CA SER A 575 -30.14 -5.30 7.21
C SER A 575 -30.99 -6.53 7.56
N ILE A 576 -32.07 -6.81 6.82
CA ILE A 576 -32.96 -7.95 7.11
C ILE A 576 -32.21 -9.26 6.80
N ILE A 577 -31.90 -10.03 7.84
CA ILE A 577 -31.26 -11.33 7.71
C ILE A 577 -32.30 -12.36 7.21
N PRO A 578 -32.07 -13.03 6.06
CA PRO A 578 -33.01 -14.02 5.54
C PRO A 578 -33.02 -15.31 6.40
N GLU A 579 -34.09 -16.09 6.28
CA GLU A 579 -34.08 -17.47 6.76
C GLU A 579 -33.03 -18.27 5.99
N VAL A 580 -32.28 -19.12 6.71
CA VAL A 580 -31.25 -19.99 6.12
C VAL A 580 -31.60 -21.44 6.36
N SER A 581 -31.12 -22.31 5.46
CA SER A 581 -31.24 -23.75 5.66
C SER A 581 -30.62 -24.19 6.99
N LYS A 582 -31.12 -25.30 7.55
CA LYS A 582 -30.58 -25.92 8.78
C LYS A 582 -29.07 -26.21 8.69
N LEU A 583 -28.56 -26.37 7.47
CA LEU A 583 -27.13 -26.52 7.19
C LEU A 583 -26.32 -25.30 7.65
N TRP A 584 -26.82 -24.09 7.47
CA TRP A 584 -26.11 -22.84 7.81
C TRP A 584 -26.55 -22.21 9.12
N ASP A 585 -27.59 -22.74 9.74
CA ASP A 585 -28.02 -22.29 11.06
C ASP A 585 -26.98 -22.62 12.15
N TYR A 586 -26.84 -21.73 13.14
CA TYR A 586 -25.83 -21.87 14.19
C TYR A 586 -26.26 -21.15 15.49
N PRO A 587 -26.04 -21.73 16.69
CA PRO A 587 -25.43 -23.05 16.94
C PRO A 587 -26.33 -24.20 16.47
N LYS A 588 -25.75 -25.37 16.20
CA LYS A 588 -26.55 -26.55 15.82
C LYS A 588 -27.36 -26.99 17.04
N ILE A 589 -28.63 -27.33 16.83
CA ILE A 589 -29.57 -27.68 17.92
C ILE A 589 -29.03 -28.86 18.76
N GLU A 590 -28.41 -29.84 18.11
CA GLU A 590 -27.82 -31.01 18.77
C GLU A 590 -26.59 -30.67 19.65
N ASP A 591 -25.90 -29.57 19.37
CA ASP A 591 -24.75 -29.11 20.18
C ASP A 591 -25.19 -28.41 21.48
N SER A 592 -26.43 -27.90 21.52
CA SER A 592 -26.95 -27.12 22.65
C SER A 592 -27.36 -27.94 23.88
N GLU A 593 -27.63 -29.24 23.71
CA GLU A 593 -28.06 -30.14 24.80
C GLU A 593 -26.89 -30.80 25.57
N SER A 594 -25.63 -30.59 25.17
CA SER A 594 -24.47 -31.35 25.70
C SER A 594 -23.48 -30.58 26.59
N CYS A 595 -23.68 -29.29 26.88
CA CYS A 595 -22.63 -28.47 27.50
C CYS A 595 -23.03 -27.91 28.88
N GLU A 596 -22.72 -28.64 29.95
CA GLU A 596 -22.61 -28.06 31.30
C GLU A 596 -21.36 -27.15 31.36
N THR A 597 -21.55 -25.89 31.73
CA THR A 597 -20.49 -24.89 31.90
C THR A 597 -19.53 -25.27 33.03
N ASN A 598 -18.29 -25.62 32.72
CA ASN A 598 -17.23 -25.86 33.70
C ASN A 598 -16.48 -24.57 34.09
N ALA A 599 -16.02 -24.55 35.35
CA ALA A 599 -15.68 -23.36 36.13
C ALA A 599 -14.57 -22.44 35.60
N ARG A 600 -14.76 -21.13 35.86
CA ARG A 600 -13.91 -19.97 35.60
C ARG A 600 -12.54 -20.09 36.31
N SER A 601 -11.43 -20.06 35.57
CA SER A 601 -10.10 -19.81 36.14
C SER A 601 -9.55 -18.47 35.63
N LEU A 602 -9.33 -17.53 36.55
CA LEU A 602 -8.68 -16.24 36.27
C LEU A 602 -7.22 -16.38 36.71
N LYS A 603 -6.27 -16.13 35.80
CA LYS A 603 -4.84 -16.15 36.11
C LYS A 603 -4.21 -14.81 35.75
N ARG A 604 -3.29 -14.34 36.59
CA ARG A 604 -2.42 -13.18 36.28
C ARG A 604 -1.16 -13.69 35.58
N ALA A 605 -0.66 -12.92 34.62
CA ALA A 605 0.52 -13.28 33.82
C ALA A 605 1.84 -13.40 34.64
N SER A 606 1.83 -13.09 35.94
CA SER A 606 3.00 -13.18 36.83
C SER A 606 3.36 -14.59 37.30
N ASP A 607 2.48 -15.58 37.11
CA ASP A 607 2.58 -16.83 37.88
C ASP A 607 3.42 -17.95 37.21
N ASP A 608 3.88 -17.76 35.97
CA ASP A 608 4.71 -18.75 35.26
C ASP A 608 6.22 -18.59 35.46
N ALA A 609 6.67 -17.73 36.37
CA ALA A 609 8.11 -17.51 36.64
C ALA A 609 8.70 -18.36 37.79
N GLN A 610 7.91 -19.18 38.51
CA GLN A 610 8.41 -19.91 39.68
C GLN A 610 7.94 -21.36 39.77
N THR A 611 8.27 -22.18 38.77
CA THR A 611 8.38 -23.63 39.00
C THR A 611 9.39 -24.28 38.05
N THR A 612 10.68 -24.02 38.29
CA THR A 612 11.76 -24.94 37.86
C THR A 612 12.49 -25.43 39.09
N VAL A 613 12.10 -26.62 39.54
CA VAL A 613 12.74 -27.36 40.62
C VAL A 613 14.21 -27.60 40.26
N SER A 614 15.09 -27.12 41.14
CA SER A 614 16.54 -27.28 41.07
C SER A 614 16.95 -28.76 41.06
N ARG A 615 17.51 -29.23 39.94
CA ARG A 615 18.21 -30.51 39.87
C ARG A 615 19.71 -30.25 39.86
N THR A 616 20.32 -30.24 41.04
CA THR A 616 21.75 -30.00 41.27
C THR A 616 22.56 -31.21 40.77
N THR A 617 23.36 -31.03 39.72
CA THR A 617 24.35 -31.99 39.25
C THR A 617 25.62 -31.91 40.09
N LYS A 618 25.88 -32.94 40.92
CA LYS A 618 27.20 -33.20 41.51
C LYS A 618 28.10 -33.85 40.47
N ARG A 619 29.17 -33.15 40.11
CA ARG A 619 30.24 -33.60 39.21
C ARG A 619 31.31 -34.31 40.06
N ASN A 620 31.39 -35.64 39.96
CA ASN A 620 32.52 -36.40 40.54
C ASN A 620 33.66 -36.48 39.53
N LYS A 621 34.85 -36.07 39.98
CA LYS A 621 36.17 -36.32 39.39
C LYS A 621 36.66 -37.70 39.84
N THR A 622 37.24 -38.46 38.92
CA THR A 622 38.31 -39.46 39.11
C THR A 622 38.90 -39.68 37.71
N ASN A 623 40.14 -39.24 37.41
CA ASN A 623 41.41 -39.99 37.56
C ASN A 623 41.19 -41.47 37.20
N THR A 624 41.62 -41.97 36.05
CA THR A 624 43.00 -42.17 35.55
C THR A 624 43.02 -42.39 34.06
#